data_AF-A0A6N2AKH6-F1
#
_entry.id   AF-A0A6N2AKH6-F1
#
_cell.length_a   1.000
_cell.length_b   1.000
_cell.length_c   1.000
_cell.angle_alpha   90.00
_cell.angle_beta   90.00
_cell.angle_gamma   90.00
#
_symmetry.space_group_name_H-M   'P 1'
#
loop_
_entity.id
_entity.type
_entity.pdbx_description
1 polymer ?
#
loop_
_entity_poly.entity_id
_entity_poly.type
_entity_poly.pdbx_seq_one_letter_code
_entity_poly.pdbx_strand_id
1 'polypeptide(L)'
;MFTFSSSSSSPFGSTIVLCLIVASLITPIKSNHLSDVCIKSKNPRFCLQVFGINPHRSPYELTQEALNLAMTNAYETKNKIHIFLDETKHHDLKVIYKQCLHYYQSIIDGLEDAVGHFMKEGLYSAVNAIGNRAQVNAFLCEKSFQGKIGYAYDSTLEKDNENMEIFGSIIVSAVDLLYDT
;
A
#
# COMPACT_ATOMS: atom_id res chain seq x y z
N MET A 1 -56.71 -38.21 46.49
CA MET A 1 -56.07 -38.57 45.21
C MET A 1 -55.52 -37.30 44.59
N PHE A 2 -54.21 -37.04 44.73
CA PHE A 2 -53.47 -36.05 43.94
C PHE A 2 -52.03 -36.53 43.85
N THR A 3 -51.64 -37.02 42.67
CA THR A 3 -50.28 -37.39 42.32
C THR A 3 -49.54 -36.15 41.84
N PHE A 4 -48.44 -35.79 42.51
CA PHE A 4 -47.49 -34.81 42.00
C PHE A 4 -46.51 -35.53 41.06
N SER A 5 -46.54 -35.15 39.78
CA SER A 5 -45.50 -35.53 38.81
C SER A 5 -44.45 -34.42 38.78
N SER A 6 -43.25 -34.69 39.28
CA SER A 6 -42.09 -33.83 39.09
C SER A 6 -41.48 -34.09 37.70
N SER A 7 -41.63 -33.14 36.80
CA SER A 7 -40.95 -33.13 35.51
C SER A 7 -39.51 -32.64 35.71
N SER A 8 -38.55 -33.56 35.66
CA SER A 8 -37.13 -33.21 35.58
C SER A 8 -36.81 -32.71 34.17
N SER A 9 -36.68 -31.39 33.99
CA SER A 9 -36.16 -30.82 32.76
C SER A 9 -34.66 -31.10 32.64
N SER A 10 -34.29 -31.82 31.59
CA SER A 10 -32.89 -32.12 31.25
C SER A 10 -32.12 -30.82 30.98
N PRO A 11 -30.97 -30.58 31.66
CA PRO A 11 -30.20 -29.34 31.49
C PRO A 11 -29.51 -29.26 30.11
N PHE A 12 -29.39 -30.38 29.40
CA PHE A 12 -28.68 -30.49 28.13
C PHE A 12 -29.38 -29.73 26.98
N GLY A 13 -30.71 -29.66 26.99
CA GLY A 13 -31.46 -28.92 25.97
C GLY A 13 -31.26 -27.41 26.07
N SER A 14 -31.17 -26.89 27.29
CA SER A 14 -30.99 -25.45 27.53
C SER A 14 -29.59 -24.97 27.12
N THR A 15 -28.56 -25.78 27.33
CA THR A 15 -27.18 -25.45 26.92
C THR A 15 -27.02 -25.46 25.40
N ILE A 16 -27.64 -26.43 24.70
CA ILE A 16 -27.58 -26.52 23.23
C ILE A 16 -28.28 -25.33 22.58
N VAL A 17 -29.46 -24.94 23.09
CA VAL A 17 -30.19 -23.75 22.59
C VAL A 17 -29.38 -22.48 22.84
N LEU A 18 -28.74 -22.33 24.00
CA LEU A 18 -27.87 -21.19 24.29
C LEU A 18 -26.65 -21.14 23.36
N CYS A 19 -25.99 -22.28 23.10
CA CYS A 19 -24.86 -22.37 22.17
C CYS A 19 -25.25 -22.01 20.73
N LEU A 20 -26.43 -22.42 20.26
CA LEU A 20 -26.93 -22.08 18.93
C LEU A 20 -27.27 -20.59 18.81
N ILE A 21 -27.80 -19.96 19.88
CA ILE A 21 -28.04 -18.52 19.93
C ILE A 21 -26.71 -17.75 19.91
N VAL A 22 -25.71 -18.17 20.68
CA VAL A 22 -24.39 -17.53 20.66
C VAL A 22 -23.71 -17.70 19.30
N ALA A 23 -23.78 -18.89 18.69
CA ALA A 23 -23.20 -19.14 17.37
C ALA A 23 -23.89 -18.33 16.24
N SER A 24 -25.19 -18.05 16.35
CA SER A 24 -25.92 -17.20 15.39
C SER A 24 -25.70 -15.70 15.60
N LEU A 25 -25.13 -15.30 16.74
CA LEU A 25 -24.69 -13.92 17.03
C LEU A 25 -23.23 -13.66 16.62
N ILE A 26 -22.44 -14.70 16.34
CA ILE A 26 -21.09 -14.55 15.77
C ILE A 26 -21.27 -14.22 14.29
N THR A 27 -21.44 -12.95 13.97
CA THR A 27 -21.24 -12.48 12.61
C THR A 27 -19.76 -12.68 12.26
N PRO A 28 -19.42 -13.30 11.12
CA PRO A 28 -18.04 -13.31 10.66
C PRO A 28 -17.60 -11.85 10.54
N ILE A 29 -16.52 -11.49 11.23
CA ILE A 29 -15.86 -10.21 10.98
C ILE A 29 -15.43 -10.28 9.52
N LYS A 30 -16.13 -9.56 8.63
CA LYS A 30 -15.66 -9.39 7.26
C LYS A 30 -14.28 -8.74 7.35
N SER A 31 -13.27 -9.41 6.79
CA SER A 31 -11.91 -8.88 6.74
C SER A 31 -11.96 -7.49 6.11
N ASN A 32 -11.40 -6.50 6.82
CA ASN A 32 -11.22 -5.17 6.27
C ASN A 32 -9.85 -5.13 5.63
N HIS A 33 -9.75 -5.65 4.40
CA HIS A 33 -8.49 -5.72 3.66
C HIS A 33 -7.80 -4.36 3.55
N LEU A 34 -8.56 -3.28 3.41
CA LEU A 34 -8.01 -1.92 3.41
C LEU A 34 -7.27 -1.61 4.72
N SER A 35 -7.84 -1.97 5.86
CA SER A 35 -7.18 -1.81 7.17
C SER A 35 -5.90 -2.65 7.24
N ASP A 36 -5.95 -3.89 6.74
CA ASP A 36 -4.79 -4.80 6.77
C ASP A 36 -3.65 -4.27 5.90
N VAL A 37 -3.95 -3.73 4.71
CA VAL A 37 -2.97 -3.05 3.84
C VAL A 37 -2.38 -1.83 4.55
N CYS A 38 -3.24 -0.95 5.07
CA CYS A 38 -2.77 0.33 5.60
C CYS A 38 -1.97 0.19 6.89
N ILE A 39 -2.32 -0.75 7.79
CA ILE A 39 -1.53 -1.01 9.01
C ILE A 39 -0.13 -1.52 8.68
N LYS A 40 0.02 -2.32 7.61
CA LYS A 40 1.33 -2.82 7.16
C LYS A 40 2.14 -1.78 6.37
N SER A 41 1.50 -0.73 5.85
CA SER A 41 2.20 0.33 5.11
C SER A 41 3.05 1.23 6.02
N LYS A 42 4.10 1.85 5.45
CA LYS A 42 4.94 2.85 6.14
C LYS A 42 4.16 3.99 6.77
N ASN A 43 2.99 4.35 6.23
CA ASN A 43 2.15 5.44 6.76
C ASN A 43 0.66 5.10 6.64
N PRO A 44 0.07 4.52 7.71
CA PRO A 44 -1.33 4.10 7.70
C PRO A 44 -2.33 5.23 7.42
N ARG A 45 -2.05 6.44 7.92
CA ARG A 45 -2.92 7.60 7.72
C ARG A 45 -2.93 8.02 6.25
N PHE A 46 -1.75 8.13 5.64
CA PHE A 46 -1.63 8.46 4.22
C PHE A 46 -2.29 7.39 3.36
N CYS A 47 -2.07 6.11 3.66
CA CYS A 47 -2.72 4.99 2.97
C CYS A 47 -4.25 5.11 2.98
N LEU A 48 -4.86 5.33 4.14
CA LEU A 48 -6.32 5.52 4.25
C LEU A 48 -6.80 6.76 3.50
N GLN A 49 -6.00 7.84 3.49
CA GLN A 49 -6.32 9.06 2.77
C GLN A 49 -6.36 8.84 1.26
N VAL A 50 -5.36 8.17 0.68
CA VAL A 50 -5.26 8.01 -0.77
C VAL A 50 -6.24 6.97 -1.32
N PHE A 51 -6.53 5.92 -0.55
CA PHE A 51 -7.54 4.93 -0.92
C PHE A 51 -8.97 5.40 -0.62
N GLY A 52 -9.17 6.36 0.29
CA GLY A 52 -10.49 6.69 0.82
C GLY A 52 -11.12 5.55 1.66
N ILE A 53 -12.30 5.81 2.22
CA ILE A 53 -12.93 4.96 3.25
C ILE A 53 -13.92 3.96 2.62
N ASN A 54 -13.46 3.13 1.68
CA ASN A 54 -14.24 1.99 1.18
C ASN A 54 -13.64 0.66 1.69
N PRO A 55 -14.25 0.03 2.72
CA PRO A 55 -13.72 -1.20 3.32
C PRO A 55 -14.02 -2.47 2.51
N HIS A 56 -14.80 -2.38 1.42
CA HIS A 56 -15.30 -3.56 0.68
C HIS A 56 -14.46 -3.95 -0.53
N ARG A 57 -13.31 -3.31 -0.75
CA ARG A 57 -12.40 -3.68 -1.83
C ARG A 57 -11.67 -4.99 -1.52
N SER A 58 -11.61 -5.86 -2.52
CA SER A 58 -10.79 -7.07 -2.50
C SER A 58 -9.30 -6.74 -2.48
N PRO A 59 -8.43 -7.68 -2.03
CA PRO A 59 -6.98 -7.50 -2.13
C PRO A 59 -6.49 -7.21 -3.55
N TYR A 60 -7.15 -7.79 -4.56
CA TYR A 60 -6.84 -7.55 -5.97
C TYR A 60 -7.11 -6.09 -6.38
N GLU A 61 -8.30 -5.57 -6.05
CA GLU A 61 -8.68 -4.17 -6.33
C GLU A 61 -7.76 -3.19 -5.60
N LEU A 62 -7.42 -3.46 -4.34
CA LEU A 62 -6.49 -2.64 -3.56
C LEU A 62 -5.09 -2.63 -4.18
N THR A 63 -4.61 -3.78 -4.67
CA THR A 63 -3.30 -3.88 -5.33
C THR A 63 -3.29 -3.11 -6.65
N GLN A 64 -4.34 -3.25 -7.46
CA GLN A 64 -4.47 -2.52 -8.72
C GLN A 64 -4.51 -1.01 -8.51
N GLU A 65 -5.29 -0.56 -7.53
CA GLU A 65 -5.40 0.87 -7.20
C GLU A 65 -4.09 1.41 -6.61
N ALA A 66 -3.38 0.64 -5.77
CA ALA A 66 -2.05 1.01 -5.28
C ALA A 66 -1.05 1.25 -6.43
N LEU A 67 -1.02 0.35 -7.41
CA LEU A 67 -0.18 0.49 -8.60
C LEU A 67 -0.53 1.76 -9.40
N ASN A 68 -1.81 2.05 -9.59
CA ASN A 68 -2.27 3.23 -10.32
C ASN A 68 -1.93 4.54 -9.58
N LEU A 69 -2.08 4.57 -8.25
CA LEU A 69 -1.73 5.73 -7.43
C LEU A 69 -0.22 5.98 -7.45
N ALA A 70 0.59 4.93 -7.31
CA ALA A 70 2.04 4.99 -7.42
C ALA A 70 2.48 5.49 -8.81
N MET A 71 1.84 4.99 -9.87
CA MET A 71 2.12 5.39 -11.25
C MET A 71 1.84 6.87 -11.47
N THR A 72 0.67 7.33 -11.04
CA THR A 72 0.28 8.75 -11.11
C THR A 72 1.30 9.63 -10.40
N ASN A 73 1.66 9.27 -9.16
CA ASN A 73 2.64 10.03 -8.39
C ASN A 73 4.03 10.03 -9.07
N ALA A 74 4.49 8.89 -9.59
CA ALA A 74 5.77 8.80 -10.27
C ALA A 74 5.84 9.70 -11.52
N TYR A 75 4.78 9.74 -12.33
CA TYR A 75 4.69 10.62 -13.49
C TYR A 75 4.63 12.10 -13.11
N GLU A 76 3.83 12.46 -12.11
CA GLU A 76 3.74 13.84 -11.60
C GLU A 76 5.10 14.32 -11.09
N THR A 77 5.79 13.50 -10.28
CA THR A 77 7.10 13.85 -9.76
C THR A 77 8.14 13.94 -10.88
N LYS A 78 8.15 13.02 -11.84
CA LYS A 78 9.05 13.10 -13.00
C LYS A 78 8.85 14.39 -13.79
N ASN A 79 7.61 14.79 -14.03
CA ASN A 79 7.31 16.06 -14.70
C ASN A 79 7.80 17.27 -13.90
N LYS A 80 7.62 17.24 -12.57
CA LYS A 80 8.14 18.26 -11.67
C LYS A 80 9.68 18.35 -11.72
N ILE A 81 10.37 17.21 -11.77
CA ILE A 81 11.83 17.16 -11.92
C ILE A 81 12.26 17.79 -13.25
N HIS A 82 11.54 17.54 -14.35
CA HIS A 82 11.83 18.19 -15.63
C HIS A 82 11.74 19.71 -15.53
N ILE A 83 10.68 20.24 -14.91
CA ILE A 83 10.51 21.69 -14.69
C ILE A 83 11.71 22.25 -13.91
N PHE A 84 12.08 21.62 -12.78
CA PHE A 84 13.19 22.09 -11.96
C PHE A 84 14.55 21.99 -12.67
N LEU A 85 14.75 20.99 -13.52
CA LEU A 85 15.95 20.83 -14.33
C LEU A 85 16.11 21.97 -15.35
N ASP A 86 15.00 22.38 -15.97
CA ASP A 86 14.98 23.44 -16.98
C ASP A 86 15.16 24.83 -16.35
N GLU A 87 14.59 25.05 -15.16
CA GLU A 87 14.64 26.33 -14.46
C GLU A 87 15.98 26.58 -13.73
N THR A 88 16.63 25.53 -13.21
CA THR A 88 17.82 25.71 -12.39
C THR A 88 19.04 26.15 -13.21
N LYS A 89 19.79 27.11 -12.67
CA LYS A 89 21.10 27.51 -13.21
C LYS A 89 22.28 26.85 -12.48
N HIS A 90 22.03 26.22 -11.34
CA HIS A 90 23.07 25.59 -10.53
C HIS A 90 23.48 24.25 -11.13
N HIS A 91 24.77 24.13 -11.47
CA HIS A 91 25.32 22.92 -12.10
C HIS A 91 25.04 21.65 -11.28
N ASP A 92 25.27 21.69 -9.97
CA ASP A 92 25.10 20.50 -9.13
C ASP A 92 23.64 20.09 -8.97
N LEU A 93 22.71 21.05 -8.89
CA LEU A 93 21.28 20.76 -8.92
C LEU A 93 20.87 20.11 -10.26
N LYS A 94 21.44 20.52 -11.40
CA LYS A 94 21.19 19.84 -12.68
C LYS A 94 21.63 18.38 -12.64
N VAL A 95 22.77 18.09 -12.03
CA VAL A 95 23.26 16.71 -11.89
C VAL A 95 22.32 15.90 -11.01
N ILE A 96 21.88 16.46 -9.87
CA ILE A 96 20.95 15.81 -8.95
C ILE A 96 19.61 15.53 -9.63
N TYR A 97 19.01 16.51 -10.31
CA TYR A 97 17.74 16.32 -11.01
C TYR A 97 17.83 15.29 -12.14
N LYS A 98 18.94 15.26 -12.91
CA LYS A 98 19.16 14.20 -13.91
C LYS A 98 19.22 12.82 -13.27
N GLN A 99 19.90 12.69 -12.12
CA GLN A 99 19.95 11.43 -11.39
C GLN A 99 18.56 11.00 -10.90
N CYS A 100 17.77 11.94 -10.37
CA CYS A 100 16.38 11.69 -9.98
C CYS A 100 15.50 11.29 -11.17
N LEU A 101 15.66 11.89 -12.35
CA LEU A 101 14.95 11.45 -13.57
C LEU A 101 15.24 9.98 -13.89
N HIS A 102 16.48 9.53 -13.75
CA HIS A 102 16.83 8.12 -13.98
C HIS A 102 16.13 7.21 -12.97
N TYR A 103 16.10 7.60 -11.69
CA TYR A 103 15.40 6.83 -10.65
C TYR A 103 13.90 6.75 -10.92
N TYR A 104 13.24 7.88 -11.20
CA TYR A 104 11.80 7.91 -11.47
C TYR A 104 11.42 7.22 -12.79
N GLN A 105 12.25 7.31 -13.83
CA GLN A 105 12.04 6.51 -15.05
C GLN A 105 12.08 5.01 -14.73
N SER A 106 13.06 4.56 -13.95
CA SER A 106 13.13 3.15 -13.53
C SER A 106 11.94 2.71 -12.67
N ILE A 107 11.30 3.61 -11.93
CA ILE A 107 10.07 3.32 -11.19
C ILE A 107 8.91 3.14 -12.18
N ILE A 108 8.74 4.08 -13.10
CA ILE A 108 7.67 4.07 -14.11
C ILE A 108 7.74 2.80 -14.96
N ASP A 109 8.89 2.51 -15.57
CA ASP A 109 9.06 1.33 -16.43
C ASP A 109 8.69 0.04 -15.69
N GLY A 110 9.17 -0.10 -14.45
CA GLY A 110 8.87 -1.27 -13.64
C GLY A 110 7.42 -1.35 -13.17
N LEU A 111 6.75 -0.22 -12.94
CA LEU A 111 5.32 -0.20 -12.60
C LEU A 111 4.48 -0.60 -13.83
N GLU A 112 4.86 -0.17 -15.03
CA GLU A 112 4.16 -0.52 -16.27
C GLU A 112 4.24 -2.03 -16.53
N ASP A 113 5.46 -2.58 -16.39
CA ASP A 113 5.69 -4.02 -16.46
C ASP A 113 4.89 -4.77 -15.39
N ALA A 114 4.90 -4.27 -14.14
CA ALA A 114 4.18 -4.91 -13.04
C ALA A 114 2.66 -4.90 -13.23
N VAL A 115 2.07 -3.84 -13.78
CA VAL A 115 0.65 -3.82 -14.15
C VAL A 115 0.35 -4.90 -15.20
N GLY A 116 1.22 -5.04 -16.20
CA GLY A 116 1.11 -6.10 -17.20
C GLY A 116 1.15 -7.50 -16.59
N HIS A 117 2.16 -7.79 -15.78
CA HIS A 117 2.36 -9.07 -15.10
C HIS A 117 1.23 -9.37 -14.09
N PHE A 118 0.76 -8.36 -13.36
CA PHE A 118 -0.32 -8.49 -12.38
C PHE A 118 -1.63 -8.89 -13.05
N MET A 119 -2.02 -8.15 -14.09
CA MET A 119 -3.32 -8.34 -14.75
C MET A 119 -3.37 -9.59 -15.63
N LYS A 120 -2.25 -10.01 -16.22
CA LYS A 120 -2.23 -11.11 -17.22
C LYS A 120 -1.76 -12.44 -16.66
N GLU A 121 -0.81 -12.42 -15.72
CA GLU A 121 -0.05 -13.61 -15.34
C GLU A 121 -0.17 -13.94 -13.85
N GLY A 122 -0.77 -13.06 -13.03
CA GLY A 122 -0.88 -13.24 -11.59
C GLY A 122 0.47 -13.27 -10.87
N LEU A 123 1.51 -12.67 -11.46
CA LEU A 123 2.87 -12.66 -10.91
C LEU A 123 3.01 -11.61 -9.80
N TYR A 124 2.49 -11.94 -8.62
CA TYR A 124 2.53 -11.10 -7.43
C TYR A 124 3.95 -10.76 -6.96
N SER A 125 4.93 -11.60 -7.30
CA SER A 125 6.34 -11.37 -6.93
C SER A 125 6.95 -10.19 -7.67
N ALA A 126 6.54 -9.97 -8.93
CA ALA A 126 6.96 -8.80 -9.71
C ALA A 126 6.40 -7.50 -9.11
N VAL A 127 5.14 -7.53 -8.67
CA VAL A 127 4.47 -6.40 -8.00
C VAL A 127 5.15 -6.06 -6.66
N ASN A 128 5.47 -7.08 -5.85
CA ASN A 128 6.20 -6.88 -4.60
C ASN A 128 7.61 -6.30 -4.85
N ALA A 129 8.32 -6.83 -5.85
CA ALA A 129 9.66 -6.36 -6.21
C ALA A 129 9.66 -4.90 -6.67
N ILE A 130 8.69 -4.48 -7.49
CA ILE A 130 8.61 -3.08 -7.91
C ILE A 130 8.23 -2.14 -6.78
N GLY A 131 7.34 -2.55 -5.86
CA GLY A 131 7.01 -1.76 -4.67
C GLY A 131 8.24 -1.48 -3.79
N ASN A 132 9.11 -2.48 -3.61
CA ASN A 132 10.40 -2.32 -2.93
C ASN A 132 11.37 -1.43 -3.73
N ARG A 133 11.46 -1.60 -5.05
CA ARG A 133 12.32 -0.76 -5.91
C ARG A 133 11.87 0.70 -5.89
N ALA A 134 10.57 0.97 -5.89
CA ALA A 134 10.03 2.32 -5.79
C ALA A 134 10.48 3.03 -4.52
N GLN A 135 10.45 2.32 -3.38
CA GLN A 135 10.97 2.83 -2.11
C GLN A 135 12.45 3.18 -2.20
N VAL A 136 13.27 2.26 -2.71
CA VAL A 136 14.72 2.46 -2.81
C VAL A 136 15.06 3.62 -3.75
N ASN A 137 14.45 3.67 -4.93
CA ASN A 137 14.74 4.69 -5.94
C ASN A 137 14.31 6.09 -5.48
N ALA A 138 13.15 6.22 -4.83
CA ALA A 138 12.70 7.49 -4.25
C ALA A 138 13.65 7.96 -3.14
N PHE A 139 14.03 7.06 -2.24
CA PHE A 139 15.05 7.33 -1.21
C PHE A 139 16.38 7.76 -1.80
N LEU A 140 16.85 7.11 -2.88
CA LEU A 140 18.11 7.45 -3.55
C LEU A 140 18.04 8.81 -4.27
N CYS A 141 16.89 9.18 -4.83
CA CYS A 141 16.68 10.53 -5.34
C CYS A 141 16.83 11.55 -4.20
N GLU A 142 16.16 11.32 -3.07
CA GLU A 142 16.24 12.21 -1.91
C GLU A 142 17.68 12.34 -1.39
N LYS A 143 18.40 11.21 -1.26
CA LYS A 143 19.80 11.22 -0.84
C LYS A 143 20.74 11.91 -1.81
N SER A 144 20.36 12.10 -3.07
CA SER A 144 21.19 12.81 -4.04
C SER A 144 21.36 14.29 -3.66
N PHE A 145 20.40 14.90 -2.95
CA PHE A 145 20.50 16.28 -2.44
C PHE A 145 21.51 16.44 -1.29
N GLN A 146 21.83 15.34 -0.60
CA GLN A 146 22.78 15.29 0.52
C GLN A 146 24.14 14.69 0.13
N GLY A 147 24.27 14.18 -1.10
CA GLY A 147 25.41 13.36 -1.53
C GLY A 147 26.64 14.13 -2.01
N LYS A 148 26.63 15.48 -2.02
CA LYS A 148 27.74 16.29 -2.50
C LYS A 148 28.61 16.78 -1.34
N ILE A 149 29.87 16.35 -1.33
CA ILE A 149 30.86 16.78 -0.33
C ILE A 149 30.95 18.30 -0.34
N GLY A 150 30.70 18.93 0.82
CA GLY A 150 30.73 20.38 0.99
C GLY A 150 29.41 21.12 0.71
N TYR A 151 28.37 20.43 0.24
CA TYR A 151 27.05 21.01 -0.05
C TYR A 151 25.91 20.08 0.36
N ALA A 152 25.07 20.54 1.29
CA ALA A 152 23.77 19.95 1.55
C ALA A 152 22.71 20.86 0.93
N TYR A 153 21.99 20.36 -0.08
CA TYR A 153 20.87 21.08 -0.68
C TYR A 153 19.59 20.68 0.05
N ASP A 154 18.74 21.66 0.33
CA ASP A 154 17.36 21.38 0.70
C ASP A 154 16.65 20.76 -0.51
N SER A 155 16.02 19.60 -0.30
CA SER A 155 15.36 18.88 -1.38
C SER A 155 14.05 19.56 -1.75
N THR A 156 13.95 20.01 -3.00
CA THR A 156 12.71 20.52 -3.59
C THR A 156 11.69 19.42 -3.88
N LEU A 157 12.09 18.16 -3.66
CA LEU A 157 11.33 16.94 -3.94
C LEU A 157 11.08 16.12 -2.67
N GLU A 158 11.42 16.62 -1.49
CA GLU A 158 11.34 15.85 -0.23
C GLU A 158 9.98 15.16 -0.07
N LYS A 159 8.89 15.92 -0.24
CA LYS A 159 7.55 15.38 -0.08
C LYS A 159 7.17 14.39 -1.18
N ASP A 160 7.64 14.63 -2.40
CA ASP A 160 7.36 13.77 -3.55
C ASP A 160 8.08 12.41 -3.40
N ASN A 161 9.34 12.44 -2.96
CA ASN A 161 10.13 11.25 -2.66
C ASN A 161 9.52 10.47 -1.49
N GLU A 162 9.14 11.15 -0.40
CA GLU A 162 8.47 10.52 0.74
C GLU A 162 7.15 9.85 0.32
N ASN A 163 6.34 10.52 -0.49
CA ASN A 163 5.08 9.97 -0.98
C ASN A 163 5.33 8.71 -1.83
N MET A 164 6.31 8.73 -2.73
CA MET A 164 6.65 7.57 -3.56
C MET A 164 7.18 6.40 -2.71
N GLU A 165 7.94 6.67 -1.64
CA GLU A 165 8.30 5.64 -0.67
C GLU A 165 7.08 5.03 0.02
N ILE A 166 6.11 5.86 0.43
CA ILE A 166 4.89 5.36 1.06
C ILE A 166 4.07 4.54 0.06
N PHE A 167 3.90 5.02 -1.18
CA PHE A 167 3.20 4.27 -2.23
C PHE A 167 3.86 2.93 -2.54
N GLY A 168 5.19 2.88 -2.62
CA GLY A 168 5.91 1.62 -2.80
C GLY A 168 5.66 0.63 -1.65
N SER A 169 5.57 1.13 -0.41
CA SER A 169 5.19 0.30 0.74
C SER A 169 3.72 -0.13 0.70
N ILE A 170 2.80 0.72 0.24
CA ILE A 170 1.38 0.36 0.06
C ILE A 170 1.25 -0.77 -0.97
N ILE A 171 1.98 -0.72 -2.09
CA ILE A 171 2.00 -1.78 -3.10
C ILE A 171 2.40 -3.12 -2.47
N VAL A 172 3.50 -3.14 -1.70
CA VAL A 172 3.99 -4.35 -1.01
C VAL A 172 2.91 -4.88 -0.06
N SER A 173 2.36 -4.02 0.80
CA SER A 173 1.32 -4.42 1.74
C SER A 173 0.06 -4.95 1.07
N ALA A 174 -0.33 -4.38 -0.08
CA ALA A 174 -1.52 -4.79 -0.82
C ALA A 174 -1.33 -6.15 -1.49
N VAL A 175 -0.20 -6.33 -2.18
CA VAL A 175 0.08 -7.60 -2.88
C VAL A 175 0.35 -8.74 -1.90
N ASP A 176 0.89 -8.45 -0.71
CA ASP A 176 1.14 -9.47 0.31
C ASP A 176 -0.14 -10.19 0.73
N LEU A 177 -1.29 -9.50 0.71
CA LEU A 177 -2.59 -10.11 1.02
C LEU A 177 -3.05 -11.12 -0.04
N LEU A 178 -2.50 -11.08 -1.26
CA LEU A 178 -2.84 -12.02 -2.33
C LEU A 178 -2.11 -13.36 -2.21
N TYR A 179 -1.04 -13.44 -1.42
CA TYR A 179 -0.41 -14.73 -1.10
C TYR A 179 -1.17 -15.49 -0.01
N ASP A 180 -1.99 -14.80 0.78
CA ASP A 180 -2.77 -15.36 1.88
C ASP A 180 -4.18 -15.83 1.44
N THR A 181 -4.55 -15.62 0.17
CA THR A 181 -5.86 -16.00 -0.43
C THR A 181 -5.75 -17.22 -1.32
#